data_AF-A0A2T4VWN4-F1
#
_entry.id   AF-A0A2T4VWN4-F1
#
_cell.length_a   1.000
_cell.length_b   1.000
_cell.length_c   1.000
_cell.angle_alpha   90.00
_cell.angle_beta   90.00
_cell.angle_gamma   90.00
#
_symmetry.space_group_name_H-M   'P 1'
#
loop_
_entity.id
_entity.type
_entity.pdbx_description
1 polymer ?
#
loop_
_entity_poly.entity_id
_entity_poly.type
_entity_poly.pdbx_seq_one_letter_code
_entity_poly.pdbx_strand_id
1 'polypeptide(L)'
;MQSINVKGRLSYPALDKMVSMTSPDGKSYEYYGADIIIPKSDTTQLKAIMDVMKAAVKEAFPNADVGRFIENAKVKNRIILKDGDAKIASASKPEVYEKSYTNCMYISAKNKITQPLLIDRQVRLVSNPKEVFYPGCHVIAKLNILAYELETYKTKGLSCTLTGVQFFKNDERWGSSPKADHDDFENYGDEEDETTNSTFASAELNEMPW
;
A
#
# COMPACT_ATOMS: atom_id res chain seq x y z
N MET A 1 -1.45 18.99 -11.57
CA MET A 1 -1.16 17.67 -10.95
C MET A 1 -0.46 16.82 -11.99
N GLN A 2 0.73 16.31 -11.68
CA GLN A 2 1.53 15.56 -12.65
C GLN A 2 1.26 14.06 -12.52
N SER A 3 1.24 13.32 -13.62
CA SER A 3 0.97 11.87 -13.61
C SER A 3 2.04 11.08 -14.35
N ILE A 4 2.34 9.87 -13.89
CA ILE A 4 3.34 8.99 -14.49
C ILE A 4 2.95 7.52 -14.33
N ASN A 5 3.32 6.70 -15.30
CA ASN A 5 3.22 5.24 -15.22
C ASN A 5 4.58 4.69 -14.78
N VAL A 6 4.60 3.95 -13.68
CA VAL A 6 5.83 3.38 -13.10
C VAL A 6 5.76 1.87 -13.12
N LYS A 7 6.81 1.23 -13.64
CA LYS A 7 6.99 -0.22 -13.60
C LYS A 7 7.74 -0.57 -12.33
N GLY A 8 7.34 -1.63 -11.66
CA GLY A 8 8.02 -2.03 -10.44
C GLY A 8 7.44 -3.29 -9.81
N ARG A 9 8.12 -3.77 -8.78
CA ARG A 9 7.62 -4.86 -7.94
C ARG A 9 6.69 -4.31 -6.88
N LEU A 10 5.61 -5.01 -6.65
CA LEU A 10 4.57 -4.63 -5.71
C LEU A 10 4.93 -5.11 -4.29
N SER A 11 4.79 -4.26 -3.28
CA SER A 11 4.97 -4.61 -1.88
C SER A 11 3.85 -4.00 -1.03
N TYR A 12 3.43 -4.71 0.02
CA TYR A 12 2.30 -4.34 0.89
C TYR A 12 1.04 -3.86 0.13
N PRO A 13 0.49 -4.66 -0.80
CA PRO A 13 -0.68 -4.26 -1.57
C PRO A 13 -1.95 -4.21 -0.72
N ALA A 14 -2.46 -3.00 -0.51
CA ALA A 14 -3.77 -2.70 0.04
C ALA A 14 -4.64 -2.10 -1.08
N LEU A 15 -5.02 -2.93 -2.05
CA LEU A 15 -5.68 -2.49 -3.29
C LEU A 15 -7.18 -2.81 -3.35
N ASP A 16 -7.62 -3.86 -2.66
CA ASP A 16 -9.02 -4.29 -2.65
C ASP A 16 -9.79 -3.75 -1.43
N LYS A 17 -9.13 -3.72 -0.27
CA LYS A 17 -9.65 -3.22 0.99
C LYS A 17 -8.77 -2.11 1.51
N MET A 18 -9.40 -1.11 2.11
CA MET A 18 -8.66 -0.08 2.81
C MET A 18 -7.97 -0.67 4.05
N VAL A 19 -6.81 -0.13 4.35
CA VAL A 19 -6.06 -0.42 5.58
C VAL A 19 -6.08 0.83 6.45
N SER A 20 -6.35 0.66 7.74
CA SER A 20 -6.28 1.74 8.71
C SER A 20 -4.83 1.96 9.16
N MET A 21 -4.44 3.21 9.35
CA MET A 21 -3.17 3.57 9.95
C MET A 21 -3.36 4.74 10.89
N THR A 22 -2.81 4.59 12.09
CA THR A 22 -2.83 5.63 13.12
C THR A 22 -1.61 6.52 12.94
N SER A 23 -1.85 7.81 12.75
CA SER A 23 -0.80 8.85 12.78
C SER A 23 -0.18 8.91 14.18
N PRO A 24 1.09 9.35 14.33
CA PRO A 24 1.66 9.66 15.65
C PRO A 24 0.80 10.61 16.49
N ASP A 25 -0.02 11.45 15.85
CA ASP A 25 -0.95 12.39 16.50
C ASP A 25 -2.26 11.71 16.99
N GLY A 26 -2.35 10.38 16.98
CA GLY A 26 -3.52 9.60 17.40
C GLY A 26 -4.68 9.58 16.40
N LYS A 27 -4.57 10.27 15.26
CA LYS A 27 -5.58 10.27 14.21
C LYS A 27 -5.48 9.02 13.34
N SER A 28 -6.53 8.21 13.31
CA SER A 28 -6.66 7.08 12.40
C SER A 28 -7.21 7.52 11.04
N TYR A 29 -6.66 6.99 9.96
CA TYR A 29 -7.22 7.15 8.63
C TYR A 29 -7.06 5.88 7.81
N GLU A 30 -8.01 5.68 6.90
CA GLU A 30 -8.05 4.54 5.99
C GLU A 30 -7.50 4.94 4.62
N TYR A 31 -6.85 3.99 3.95
CA TYR A 31 -6.32 4.20 2.61
C TYR A 31 -6.19 2.89 1.83
N TYR A 32 -6.32 3.01 0.52
CA TYR A 32 -5.72 2.08 -0.43
C TYR A 32 -4.28 2.49 -0.71
N GLY A 33 -3.38 1.54 -0.92
CA GLY A 33 -2.01 1.88 -1.26
C GLY A 33 -1.14 0.67 -1.48
N ALA A 34 0.06 0.93 -1.97
CA ALA A 34 1.11 -0.06 -2.10
C ALA A 34 2.47 0.63 -2.17
N ASP A 35 3.51 -0.11 -1.85
CA ASP A 35 4.89 0.25 -2.12
C ASP A 35 5.28 -0.29 -3.50
N ILE A 36 5.71 0.60 -4.40
CA ILE A 36 6.22 0.24 -5.73
C ILE A 36 7.75 0.30 -5.68
N ILE A 37 8.39 -0.85 -5.88
CA ILE A 37 9.84 -1.02 -5.80
C ILE A 37 10.44 -0.98 -7.21
N ILE A 38 11.48 -0.17 -7.36
CA ILE A 38 12.16 0.13 -8.63
C ILE A 38 13.66 -0.15 -8.43
N PRO A 39 14.28 -1.02 -9.24
CA PRO A 39 15.72 -1.26 -9.15
C PRO A 39 16.53 0.02 -9.35
N LYS A 40 17.62 0.23 -8.60
CA LYS A 40 18.54 1.37 -8.80
C LYS A 40 19.21 1.34 -10.18
N SER A 41 19.28 0.18 -10.82
CA SER A 41 19.78 0.01 -12.17
C SER A 41 18.86 0.60 -13.25
N ASP A 42 17.56 0.79 -12.98
CA ASP A 42 16.63 1.43 -13.93
C ASP A 42 16.71 2.97 -13.82
N THR A 43 17.83 3.51 -14.27
CA THR A 43 18.10 4.95 -14.24
C THR A 43 17.12 5.75 -15.10
N THR A 44 16.55 5.13 -16.13
CA THR A 44 15.62 5.79 -17.06
C THR A 44 14.31 6.11 -16.36
N GLN A 45 13.73 5.13 -15.68
CA GLN A 45 12.49 5.33 -14.94
C GLN A 45 12.68 6.24 -13.74
N LEU A 46 13.79 6.09 -13.01
CA LEU A 46 14.12 6.95 -11.87
C LEU A 46 14.27 8.42 -12.29
N LYS A 47 14.93 8.68 -13.43
CA LYS A 47 15.05 10.03 -13.97
C LYS A 47 13.69 10.61 -14.36
N ALA A 48 12.84 9.83 -15.05
CA ALA A 48 11.50 10.26 -15.42
C ALA A 48 10.65 10.63 -14.19
N ILE A 49 10.71 9.82 -13.12
CA ILE A 49 10.03 10.12 -11.85
C ILE A 49 10.56 11.41 -11.23
N MET A 50 11.88 11.58 -11.21
CA MET A 50 12.51 12.79 -10.65
C MET A 50 12.10 14.05 -11.44
N ASP A 51 12.01 13.96 -12.76
CA ASP A 51 11.59 15.09 -13.61
C ASP A 51 10.11 15.44 -13.39
N VAL A 52 9.26 14.43 -13.23
CA VAL A 52 7.84 14.63 -12.84
C VAL A 52 7.71 15.26 -11.45
N MET A 53 8.55 14.86 -10.49
CA MET A 53 8.59 15.49 -9.17
C MET A 53 8.98 16.97 -9.28
N LYS A 54 10.03 17.29 -10.05
CA LYS A 54 10.46 18.68 -10.28
C LYS A 54 9.35 19.51 -10.93
N ALA A 55 8.65 18.94 -11.91
CA ALA A 55 7.50 19.59 -12.56
C ALA A 55 6.36 19.86 -11.57
N ALA A 56 6.03 18.89 -10.70
CA ALA A 56 5.00 19.06 -9.68
C ALA A 56 5.35 20.14 -8.65
N VAL A 57 6.62 20.24 -8.25
CA VAL A 57 7.10 21.30 -7.36
C VAL A 57 6.98 22.67 -8.04
N LYS A 58 7.39 22.78 -9.31
CA LYS A 58 7.32 24.04 -10.06
C LYS A 58 5.87 24.49 -10.31
N GLU A 59 4.97 23.56 -10.52
CA GLU A 59 3.53 23.83 -10.69
C GLU A 59 2.91 24.38 -9.40
N ALA A 60 3.19 23.76 -8.25
CA ALA A 60 2.62 24.19 -6.97
C ALA A 60 3.32 25.42 -6.36
N PHE A 61 4.63 25.57 -6.60
CA PHE A 61 5.45 26.64 -6.05
C PHE A 61 6.35 27.26 -7.13
N PRO A 62 5.81 28.13 -8.00
CA PRO A 62 6.54 28.68 -9.15
C PRO A 62 7.82 29.44 -8.80
N ASN A 63 7.84 30.07 -7.63
CA ASN A 63 8.96 30.88 -7.13
C ASN A 63 9.92 30.10 -6.21
N ALA A 64 9.68 28.81 -5.97
CA ALA A 64 10.54 28.02 -5.11
C ALA A 64 11.73 27.46 -5.88
N ASP A 65 12.89 27.43 -5.22
CA ASP A 65 14.02 26.63 -5.68
C ASP A 65 13.66 25.13 -5.55
N VAL A 66 13.52 24.46 -6.70
CA VAL A 66 13.14 23.06 -6.80
C VAL A 66 14.18 22.15 -6.16
N GLY A 67 15.48 22.46 -6.28
CA GLY A 67 16.56 21.68 -5.69
C GLY A 67 16.47 21.72 -4.17
N ARG A 68 16.40 22.94 -3.61
CA ARG A 68 16.24 23.15 -2.16
C ARG A 68 14.95 22.53 -1.61
N PHE A 69 13.86 22.56 -2.39
CA PHE A 69 12.60 21.92 -2.02
C PHE A 69 12.79 20.41 -1.86
N ILE A 70 13.39 19.74 -2.86
CA ILE A 70 13.58 18.29 -2.86
C ILE A 70 14.52 17.86 -1.73
N GLU A 71 15.60 18.60 -1.49
CA GLU A 71 16.52 18.34 -0.38
C GLU A 71 15.83 18.46 0.98
N ASN A 72 15.07 19.53 1.21
CA ASN A 72 14.31 19.72 2.44
C ASN A 72 13.27 18.60 2.62
N ALA A 73 12.58 18.19 1.55
CA ALA A 73 11.63 17.09 1.58
C ALA A 73 12.33 15.76 1.90
N LYS A 74 13.56 15.53 1.41
CA LYS A 74 14.37 14.35 1.70
C LYS A 74 14.79 14.31 3.17
N VAL A 75 15.33 15.41 3.70
CA VAL A 75 15.75 15.52 5.12
C VAL A 75 14.57 15.30 6.07
N LYS A 76 13.39 15.83 5.74
CA LYS A 76 12.18 15.66 6.54
C LYS A 76 11.42 14.36 6.27
N ASN A 77 11.97 13.44 5.47
CA ASN A 77 11.33 12.17 5.06
C ASN A 77 9.92 12.33 4.44
N ARG A 78 9.69 13.46 3.74
CA ARG A 78 8.47 13.81 2.99
C ARG A 78 8.65 13.73 1.47
N ILE A 79 9.76 13.14 1.03
CA ILE A 79 10.00 12.80 -0.37
C ILE A 79 9.26 11.50 -0.72
N ILE A 80 8.76 11.39 -1.94
CA ILE A 80 8.02 10.20 -2.41
C ILE A 80 8.95 9.05 -2.82
N LEU A 81 10.12 9.38 -3.38
CA LEU A 81 11.12 8.40 -3.81
C LEU A 81 12.11 8.19 -2.67
N LYS A 82 12.09 6.99 -2.08
CA LYS A 82 12.85 6.62 -0.89
C LYS A 82 13.85 5.51 -1.19
N ASP A 83 14.95 5.49 -0.44
CA ASP A 83 16.00 4.50 -0.60
C ASP A 83 15.65 3.21 0.16
N GLY A 84 15.61 2.08 -0.53
CA GLY A 84 15.33 0.78 0.03
C GLY A 84 16.42 0.29 0.99
N ASP A 85 17.69 0.58 0.69
CA ASP A 85 18.82 0.18 1.56
C ASP A 85 18.77 0.94 2.91
N ALA A 86 18.35 2.21 2.87
CA ALA A 86 18.11 2.99 4.09
C ALA A 86 16.90 2.46 4.89
N LYS A 87 15.84 1.98 4.21
CA LYS A 87 14.71 1.31 4.86
C LYS A 87 15.17 0.06 5.61
N ILE A 88 15.97 -0.78 4.96
CA ILE A 88 16.55 -2.00 5.55
C ILE A 88 17.38 -1.63 6.79
N ALA A 89 18.31 -0.69 6.68
CA ALA A 89 19.18 -0.27 7.78
C ALA A 89 18.42 0.28 8.99
N SER A 90 17.25 0.90 8.77
CA SER A 90 16.41 1.47 9.83
C SER A 90 15.35 0.52 10.40
N ALA A 91 15.16 -0.66 9.80
CA ALA A 91 14.10 -1.57 10.19
C ALA A 91 14.49 -2.41 11.41
N SER A 92 13.53 -2.69 12.30
CA SER A 92 13.74 -3.58 13.44
C SER A 92 13.94 -5.06 13.04
N LYS A 93 13.56 -5.42 11.81
CA LYS A 93 13.67 -6.75 11.21
C LYS A 93 14.20 -6.63 9.77
N PRO A 94 15.49 -6.31 9.58
CA PRO A 94 16.06 -6.03 8.26
C PRO A 94 15.92 -7.20 7.29
N GLU A 95 15.99 -8.44 7.78
CA GLU A 95 15.91 -9.68 7.00
C GLU A 95 14.60 -9.80 6.19
N VAL A 96 13.51 -9.19 6.66
CA VAL A 96 12.22 -9.17 5.97
C VAL A 96 12.26 -8.27 4.73
N TYR A 97 13.08 -7.22 4.77
CA TYR A 97 13.16 -6.21 3.72
C TYR A 97 14.30 -6.45 2.74
N GLU A 98 15.40 -7.09 3.16
CA GLU A 98 16.57 -7.36 2.31
C GLU A 98 16.18 -7.99 0.96
N LYS A 99 15.37 -9.05 1.00
CA LYS A 99 14.94 -9.75 -0.22
C LYS A 99 14.18 -8.87 -1.21
N SER A 100 13.51 -7.83 -0.73
CA SER A 100 12.61 -7.00 -1.53
C SER A 100 13.19 -5.64 -1.89
N TYR A 101 13.99 -5.02 -1.01
CA TYR A 101 14.39 -3.61 -1.08
C TYR A 101 15.89 -3.37 -1.33
N THR A 102 16.74 -4.41 -1.28
CA THR A 102 18.18 -4.25 -1.50
C THR A 102 18.46 -3.71 -2.91
N ASN A 103 19.35 -2.71 -3.00
CA ASN A 103 19.70 -2.03 -4.26
C ASN A 103 18.47 -1.48 -5.03
N CYS A 104 17.40 -1.15 -4.33
CA CYS A 104 16.18 -0.63 -4.92
C CYS A 104 15.82 0.74 -4.33
N MET A 105 15.12 1.54 -5.12
CA MET A 105 14.33 2.67 -4.63
C MET A 105 12.88 2.21 -4.50
N TYR A 106 12.09 2.88 -3.68
CA TYR A 106 10.66 2.60 -3.59
C TYR A 106 9.82 3.86 -3.45
N ILE A 107 8.56 3.77 -3.89
CA ILE A 107 7.56 4.82 -3.76
C ILE A 107 6.38 4.25 -2.98
N SER A 108 6.05 4.87 -1.86
CA SER A 108 4.83 4.55 -1.11
C SER A 108 3.69 5.42 -1.62
N ALA A 109 2.77 4.82 -2.37
CA ALA A 109 1.64 5.52 -2.98
C ALA A 109 0.35 5.18 -2.25
N LYS A 110 -0.44 6.19 -1.90
CA LYS A 110 -1.67 6.04 -1.10
C LYS A 110 -2.82 6.85 -1.67
N ASN A 111 -4.02 6.29 -1.65
CA ASN A 111 -5.27 6.96 -2.01
C ASN A 111 -6.28 6.74 -0.88
N LYS A 112 -6.78 7.83 -0.31
CA LYS A 112 -7.69 7.81 0.85
C LYS A 112 -9.17 7.78 0.47
N ILE A 113 -9.49 8.09 -0.80
CA ILE A 113 -10.86 8.36 -1.21
C ILE A 113 -11.39 7.22 -2.06
N THR A 114 -10.66 6.85 -3.11
CA THR A 114 -11.13 5.93 -4.13
C THR A 114 -10.25 4.70 -4.25
N GLN A 115 -10.87 3.57 -4.52
CA GLN A 115 -10.15 2.36 -4.91
C GLN A 115 -9.40 2.60 -6.23
N PRO A 116 -8.12 2.23 -6.33
CA PRO A 116 -7.41 2.32 -7.60
C PRO A 116 -8.03 1.39 -8.65
N LEU A 117 -7.97 1.77 -9.92
CA LEU A 117 -8.40 0.91 -11.02
C LEU A 117 -7.47 -0.31 -11.15
N LEU A 118 -8.01 -1.52 -11.04
CA LEU A 118 -7.23 -2.76 -11.06
C LEU A 118 -7.48 -3.54 -12.34
N ILE A 119 -6.45 -3.65 -13.19
CA ILE A 119 -6.56 -4.22 -14.53
C ILE A 119 -5.47 -5.26 -14.83
N ASP A 120 -5.79 -6.22 -15.69
CA ASP A 120 -4.85 -7.23 -16.18
C ASP A 120 -3.96 -6.69 -17.33
N ARG A 121 -3.10 -7.56 -17.88
CA ARG A 121 -2.22 -7.21 -19.01
C ARG A 121 -2.99 -6.81 -20.27
N GLN A 122 -4.24 -7.25 -20.39
CA GLN A 122 -5.15 -6.99 -21.50
C GLN A 122 -6.08 -5.81 -21.23
N VAL A 123 -5.86 -5.04 -20.16
CA VAL A 123 -6.64 -3.85 -19.79
C VAL A 123 -8.09 -4.20 -19.45
N ARG A 124 -8.30 -5.38 -18.86
CA ARG A 124 -9.61 -5.83 -18.35
C ARG A 124 -9.62 -5.76 -16.84
N LEU A 125 -10.79 -5.47 -16.27
CA LEU A 125 -10.98 -5.45 -14.82
C LEU A 125 -10.70 -6.84 -14.24
N VAL A 126 -10.00 -6.86 -13.11
CA VAL A 126 -9.65 -8.09 -12.40
C VAL A 126 -10.75 -8.43 -11.39
N SER A 127 -11.34 -9.62 -11.51
CA SER A 127 -12.39 -10.10 -10.59
C SER A 127 -11.87 -10.50 -9.21
N ASN A 128 -10.65 -11.05 -9.12
CA ASN A 128 -10.01 -11.42 -7.86
C ASN A 128 -8.67 -10.68 -7.65
N PRO A 129 -8.69 -9.41 -7.19
CA PRO A 129 -7.48 -8.61 -7.09
C PRO A 129 -6.42 -9.17 -6.13
N LYS A 130 -6.81 -9.84 -5.04
CA LYS A 130 -5.85 -10.37 -4.06
C LYS A 130 -4.96 -11.48 -4.61
N GLU A 131 -5.52 -12.27 -5.52
CA GLU A 131 -4.81 -13.37 -6.14
C GLU A 131 -3.80 -12.87 -7.17
N VAL A 132 -4.21 -11.89 -7.98
CA VAL A 132 -3.42 -11.32 -9.07
C VAL A 132 -2.37 -10.32 -8.57
N PHE A 133 -2.73 -9.43 -7.65
CA PHE A 133 -1.86 -8.37 -7.13
C PHE A 133 -1.26 -8.76 -5.79
N TYR A 134 -0.22 -9.58 -5.86
CA TYR A 134 0.44 -10.08 -4.66
C TYR A 134 1.80 -9.44 -4.40
N PRO A 135 2.27 -9.45 -3.14
CA PRO A 135 3.60 -8.93 -2.83
C PRO A 135 4.65 -9.70 -3.62
N GLY A 136 5.47 -9.00 -4.39
CA GLY A 136 6.53 -9.55 -5.23
C GLY A 136 6.22 -9.57 -6.72
N CYS A 137 4.95 -9.52 -7.13
CA CYS A 137 4.57 -9.45 -8.55
C CYS A 137 5.02 -8.14 -9.22
N HIS A 138 5.17 -8.14 -10.54
CA HIS A 138 5.47 -6.92 -11.32
C HIS A 138 4.18 -6.26 -11.80
N VAL A 139 4.14 -4.93 -11.64
CA VAL A 139 2.99 -4.10 -12.02
C VAL A 139 3.42 -2.83 -12.75
N ILE A 140 2.47 -2.21 -13.43
CA ILE A 140 2.54 -0.83 -13.90
C ILE A 140 1.57 -0.02 -13.04
N ALA A 141 2.09 0.85 -12.17
CA ALA A 141 1.31 1.73 -11.31
C ALA A 141 1.10 3.10 -11.96
N LYS A 142 -0.14 3.58 -11.99
CA LYS A 142 -0.50 4.94 -12.36
C LYS A 142 -0.44 5.82 -11.12
N LEU A 143 0.58 6.66 -11.08
CA LEU A 143 0.89 7.55 -9.95
C LEU A 143 0.57 8.99 -10.32
N ASN A 144 -0.06 9.71 -9.39
CA ASN A 144 -0.27 11.14 -9.45
C ASN A 144 0.52 11.83 -8.35
N ILE A 145 1.35 12.79 -8.74
CA ILE A 145 2.30 13.47 -7.87
C ILE A 145 1.85 14.92 -7.70
N LEU A 146 1.79 15.34 -6.44
CA LEU A 146 1.43 16.70 -6.04
C LEU A 146 2.40 17.19 -4.96
N ALA A 147 2.87 18.43 -5.10
CA ALA A 147 3.61 19.09 -4.04
C ALA A 147 2.63 19.81 -3.09
N TYR A 148 2.89 19.72 -1.78
CA TYR A 148 2.04 20.32 -0.76
C TYR A 148 2.87 21.04 0.30
N GLU A 149 2.22 21.89 1.07
CA GLU A 149 2.75 22.49 2.30
C GLU A 149 1.80 22.18 3.46
N LEU A 150 2.31 21.55 4.51
CA LEU A 150 1.55 21.32 5.74
C LEU A 150 1.38 22.63 6.48
N GLU A 151 0.13 22.97 6.78
CA GLU A 151 -0.21 24.24 7.41
C GLU A 151 0.34 24.37 8.83
N THR A 152 0.30 23.29 9.61
CA THR A 152 0.71 23.26 11.03
C THR A 152 2.21 23.50 11.25
N TYR A 153 3.07 22.96 10.38
CA TYR A 153 4.53 23.00 10.55
C TYR A 153 5.24 23.70 9.38
N LYS A 154 4.49 24.37 8.50
CA LYS A 154 4.95 24.98 7.24
C LYS A 154 5.96 24.10 6.50
N THR A 155 5.68 22.80 6.52
CA THR A 155 6.60 21.78 6.03
C THR A 155 6.15 21.34 4.66
N LYS A 156 7.01 21.56 3.69
CA LYS A 156 6.78 21.23 2.29
C LYS A 156 7.13 19.77 2.02
N GLY A 157 6.36 19.13 1.15
CA GLY A 157 6.53 17.72 0.80
C GLY A 157 5.89 17.39 -0.54
N LEU A 158 6.02 16.11 -0.92
CA LEU A 158 5.40 15.56 -2.11
C LEU A 158 4.46 14.42 -1.67
N SER A 159 3.24 14.41 -2.21
CA SER A 159 2.31 13.31 -2.09
C SER A 159 2.28 12.51 -3.38
N CYS A 160 2.03 11.21 -3.25
CA CYS A 160 1.90 10.29 -4.36
C CYS A 160 0.59 9.51 -4.21
N THR A 161 -0.37 9.77 -5.10
CA THR A 161 -1.66 9.13 -5.12
C THR A 161 -1.69 7.99 -6.14
N LEU A 162 -2.08 6.81 -5.69
CA LEU A 162 -2.27 5.64 -6.54
C LEU A 162 -3.68 5.66 -7.14
N THR A 163 -3.77 5.71 -8.47
CA THR A 163 -5.07 5.75 -9.16
C THR A 163 -5.37 4.54 -10.02
N GLY A 164 -4.36 3.75 -10.36
CA GLY A 164 -4.54 2.49 -11.06
C GLY A 164 -3.31 1.61 -10.96
N VAL A 165 -3.53 0.31 -11.08
CA VAL A 165 -2.49 -0.72 -11.10
C VAL A 165 -2.83 -1.72 -12.20
N GLN A 166 -1.88 -1.91 -13.11
CA GLN A 166 -1.96 -2.92 -14.15
C GLN A 166 -1.00 -4.06 -13.83
N PHE A 167 -1.51 -5.28 -13.83
CA PHE A 167 -0.67 -6.47 -13.67
C PHE A 167 0.24 -6.64 -14.89
N PHE A 168 1.53 -6.92 -14.67
CA PHE A 168 2.51 -7.06 -15.74
C PHE A 168 3.09 -8.47 -15.84
N LYS A 169 3.63 -9.01 -14.74
CA LYS A 169 4.29 -10.32 -14.74
C LYS A 169 4.27 -10.96 -13.34
N ASN A 170 4.11 -12.28 -13.31
CA ASN A 170 4.34 -13.08 -12.11
C ASN A 170 5.83 -13.14 -11.76
N ASP A 171 6.09 -13.17 -10.46
CA ASP A 171 7.41 -13.39 -9.87
C ASP A 171 7.22 -14.07 -8.51
N GLU A 172 8.32 -14.26 -7.78
CA GLU A 172 8.31 -14.80 -6.44
C GLU A 172 7.36 -14.01 -5.51
N ARG A 173 6.44 -14.74 -4.87
CA ARG A 173 5.52 -14.19 -3.89
C ARG A 173 6.24 -13.99 -2.56
N TRP A 174 6.13 -12.79 -2.00
CA TRP A 174 6.67 -12.44 -0.69
C TRP A 174 5.58 -12.50 0.37
N GLY A 175 5.94 -12.96 1.57
CA GLY A 175 5.01 -12.99 2.70
C GLY A 175 3.82 -13.92 2.46
N SER A 176 4.06 -15.23 2.41
CA SER A 176 3.01 -16.19 2.70
C SER A 176 2.92 -16.31 4.22
N SER A 177 1.77 -15.96 4.81
CA SER A 177 1.39 -16.64 6.06
C SER A 177 1.28 -18.14 5.72
N PRO A 178 1.76 -19.06 6.57
CA PRO A 178 1.43 -20.46 6.40
C PRO A 178 -0.10 -20.55 6.34
N LYS A 179 -0.63 -21.14 5.26
CA LYS A 179 -2.02 -21.56 5.20
C LYS A 179 -2.03 -22.99 5.70
N ALA A 180 -2.97 -23.30 6.59
CA ALA A 180 -3.26 -24.68 6.89
C ALA A 180 -3.86 -25.34 5.64
N ASP A 181 -3.40 -26.53 5.31
CA ASP A 181 -4.00 -27.38 4.29
C ASP A 181 -5.13 -28.21 4.90
N HIS A 182 -6.02 -28.76 4.07
CA HIS A 182 -7.09 -29.62 4.56
C HIS A 182 -6.56 -30.81 5.37
N ASP A 183 -5.36 -31.29 5.04
CA ASP A 183 -4.68 -32.40 5.72
C ASP A 183 -4.16 -32.03 7.11
N ASP A 184 -4.11 -30.73 7.46
CA ASP A 184 -3.75 -30.27 8.81
C ASP A 184 -4.92 -30.37 9.80
N PHE A 185 -6.12 -30.73 9.32
CA PHE A 185 -7.33 -30.85 10.13
C PHE A 185 -7.83 -32.30 10.13
N GLU A 186 -8.14 -32.82 11.31
CA GLU A 186 -8.85 -34.10 11.45
C GLU A 186 -10.31 -33.93 11.04
N ASN A 187 -10.85 -34.91 10.32
CA ASN A 187 -12.27 -34.94 9.96
C ASN A 187 -13.07 -35.55 11.12
N TYR A 188 -13.72 -34.69 11.90
CA TYR A 188 -14.55 -35.10 13.03
C TYR A 188 -15.96 -35.58 12.66
N GLY A 189 -16.38 -35.50 11.39
CA GLY A 189 -17.68 -36.00 10.94
C GLY A 189 -18.88 -35.40 11.71
N ASP A 190 -20.01 -36.12 11.72
CA ASP A 190 -21.17 -35.78 12.54
C ASP A 190 -20.90 -36.26 13.99
N GLU A 191 -20.10 -35.52 14.75
CA GLU A 191 -20.17 -35.65 16.20
C GLU A 191 -21.61 -35.34 16.60
N GLU A 192 -22.33 -36.33 17.12
CA GLU A 192 -23.65 -36.12 17.70
C GLU A 192 -23.48 -35.11 18.83
N ASP A 193 -23.87 -33.86 18.59
CA ASP A 193 -24.05 -32.85 19.63
C ASP A 193 -25.01 -33.46 20.65
N GLU A 194 -24.49 -34.11 21.70
CA GLU A 194 -25.30 -34.53 22.83
C GLU A 194 -25.93 -33.25 23.38
N THR A 195 -27.20 -33.04 23.02
CA THR A 195 -28.05 -32.01 23.59
C THR A 195 -28.27 -32.34 25.07
N THR A 196 -27.27 -32.09 25.90
CA THR A 196 -27.50 -31.94 27.33
C THR A 196 -28.20 -30.60 27.47
N ASN A 197 -29.52 -30.67 27.68
CA ASN A 197 -30.42 -29.56 27.96
C ASN A 197 -29.76 -28.47 28.84
N SER A 198 -29.18 -27.43 28.22
CA SER A 198 -28.93 -26.17 28.91
C SER A 198 -30.21 -25.36 28.81
N THR A 199 -30.98 -25.36 29.88
CA THR A 199 -32.14 -24.48 30.11
C THR A 199 -31.67 -23.02 30.11
N PHE A 200 -31.43 -22.46 28.93
CA PHE A 200 -31.03 -21.06 28.74
C PHE A 200 -31.77 -20.44 27.56
N ALA A 201 -33.11 -20.47 27.62
CA ALA A 201 -33.98 -19.44 27.03
C ALA A 201 -35.43 -19.88 27.16
N SER A 202 -36.09 -19.47 28.24
CA SER A 202 -37.51 -19.15 28.20
C SER A 202 -37.68 -17.95 29.10
N ALA A 203 -37.53 -16.78 28.50
CA ALA A 203 -38.01 -15.55 29.11
C ALA A 203 -39.50 -15.73 29.38
N GLU A 204 -39.89 -15.80 30.64
CA GLU A 204 -41.29 -15.64 31.03
C GLU A 204 -41.73 -14.25 30.57
N LEU A 205 -42.49 -14.22 29.48
CA LEU A 205 -43.33 -13.08 29.13
C LEU A 205 -44.41 -13.01 30.23
N ASN A 206 -44.14 -12.18 31.24
CA ASN A 206 -45.16 -11.75 32.18
C ASN A 206 -46.27 -11.06 31.40
N GLU A 207 -47.38 -11.75 31.19
CA GLU A 207 -48.66 -11.15 30.83
C GLU A 207 -49.15 -10.36 32.04
N MET A 208 -49.06 -9.02 31.97
CA MET A 208 -49.82 -8.13 32.85
C MET A 208 -51.12 -7.71 32.16
N PRO A 209 -52.28 -8.10 32.70
CA PRO A 209 -53.49 -7.33 32.57
C PRO A 209 -53.85 -6.66 33.92
N TRP A 210 -53.85 -5.32 33.87
CA TRP A 210 -54.39 -4.29 34.78
C TRP A 210 -53.85 -4.19 36.23
#